data_AF-A0A5D4NTS4-F1
#
_entry.id   AF-A0A5D4NTS4-F1
#
_cell.length_a   1.000
_cell.length_b   1.000
_cell.length_c   1.000
_cell.angle_alpha   90.00
_cell.angle_beta   90.00
_cell.angle_gamma   90.00
#
_symmetry.space_group_name_H-M   'P 1'
#
loop_
_entity.id
_entity.type
_entity.pdbx_description
1 polymer ?
#
loop_
_entity_poly.entity_id
_entity_poly.type
_entity_poly.pdbx_seq_one_letter_code
_entity_poly.pdbx_strand_id
1 'polypeptide(L)'
;MKLVLEREYFLVETNEYKESGIRRSLSTPYKSKLDELNQKVKPVLGRTTNTLINFTDHSLDHSLGVENVYDILLDKEYDLLTEDEKFLLIAATLLHDIGMVGQQADLGRQDYEAYRRNAHNYFSKERIVTEADVLGLDFTEAKLIADIAEAHRKVPLDSLQQEVSYGLGTVVRLRLLGAMLRFADELHVTKGRTSKLLMNVLEPDEFSMKHHKRHENVHGVSRMNSNRNLIVISANADDWEMEELMEEMVTEIKAKLTQVNELFLENKIIISDVLLNLHCEDLVTKEIFLALAEKPHTEQEINEVLNKREKSIIKKILGTFRTTGILEFDTSNGQYKLTASEDTCRKVFNSLKNTDYIFKFISLPYLRGSIGEIFDDIAYRIYSHRIFHGDREDRLLLIRNSPTVLDNLLNEKQMDPNFAQLNRSVVLDLLILNGYMQDVSKKPSLSKEDEIIFAMENIQNSLHKELGSFLSLVQHLDPEKLEVSKDVLDQQVKKKK
;
A
#
# COMPACT_ATOMS: atom_id res chain seq x y z
N MET A 1 -25.58 -37.68 -6.03
CA MET A 1 -25.63 -36.59 -5.03
C MET A 1 -24.36 -35.77 -5.16
N LYS A 2 -24.41 -34.72 -5.98
CA LYS A 2 -23.30 -33.79 -6.22
C LYS A 2 -23.68 -32.50 -5.49
N LEU A 3 -23.07 -32.26 -4.33
CA LEU A 3 -23.18 -30.98 -3.63
C LEU A 3 -22.35 -29.97 -4.43
N VAL A 4 -23.03 -29.20 -5.27
CA VAL A 4 -22.49 -27.98 -5.87
C VAL A 4 -22.54 -26.92 -4.77
N LEU A 5 -21.39 -26.65 -4.16
CA LEU A 5 -21.18 -25.45 -3.37
C LEU A 5 -21.18 -24.28 -4.36
N GLU A 6 -22.34 -23.65 -4.52
CA GLU A 6 -22.42 -22.32 -5.10
C GLU A 6 -21.59 -21.38 -4.22
N ARG A 7 -20.42 -20.98 -4.73
CA ARG A 7 -19.73 -19.80 -4.23
C ARG A 7 -20.64 -18.62 -4.56
N GLU A 8 -21.34 -18.12 -3.56
CA GLU A 8 -21.85 -16.75 -3.60
C GLU A 8 -20.64 -15.84 -3.83
N TYR A 9 -20.46 -15.42 -5.08
CA TYR A 9 -19.64 -14.28 -5.39
C TYR A 9 -20.30 -13.10 -4.67
N PHE A 10 -19.70 -12.66 -3.57
CA PHE A 10 -19.92 -11.32 -3.07
C PHE A 10 -19.57 -10.37 -4.22
N LEU A 11 -20.61 -9.90 -4.91
CA LEU A 11 -20.53 -8.66 -5.68
C LEU A 11 -20.09 -7.61 -4.68
N VAL A 12 -18.82 -7.20 -4.80
CA VAL A 12 -18.33 -5.97 -4.19
C VAL A 12 -19.18 -4.87 -4.83
N GLU A 13 -20.24 -4.43 -4.14
CA GLU A 13 -21.01 -3.25 -4.51
C GLU A 13 -19.97 -2.13 -4.67
N THR A 14 -19.75 -1.74 -5.93
CA THR A 14 -18.90 -0.60 -6.27
C THR A 14 -19.43 0.64 -5.57
N ASN A 15 -18.55 1.62 -5.31
CA ASN A 15 -18.80 2.91 -4.64
C ASN A 15 -19.88 3.82 -5.31
N GLU A 16 -20.92 3.27 -5.91
CA GLU A 16 -22.08 4.03 -6.35
C GLU A 16 -22.81 4.56 -5.13
N TYR A 17 -23.10 5.86 -5.16
CA TYR A 17 -23.85 6.56 -4.13
C TYR A 17 -25.15 5.81 -3.80
N LYS A 18 -25.20 5.26 -2.59
CA LYS A 18 -26.41 4.73 -1.98
C LYS A 18 -26.90 5.76 -0.98
N GLU A 19 -28.15 6.18 -1.11
CA GLU A 19 -28.80 7.03 -0.10
C GLU A 19 -28.72 6.30 1.25
N SER A 20 -28.24 6.99 2.29
CA SER A 20 -28.11 6.39 3.64
C SER A 20 -29.48 6.03 4.21
N GLY A 21 -29.55 5.02 5.06
CA GLY A 21 -30.78 4.66 5.73
C GLY A 21 -31.28 5.75 6.68
N ILE A 22 -30.37 6.48 7.35
CA ILE A 22 -30.74 7.64 8.16
C ILE A 22 -31.42 8.73 7.31
N ARG A 23 -30.88 9.07 6.14
CA ARG A 23 -31.50 10.03 5.22
C ARG A 23 -32.81 9.50 4.68
N ARG A 24 -32.90 8.22 4.29
CA ARG A 24 -34.16 7.59 3.87
C ARG A 24 -35.26 7.69 4.93
N SER A 25 -34.90 7.67 6.22
CA SER A 25 -35.86 7.76 7.32
C SER A 25 -36.41 9.17 7.56
N LEU A 26 -35.85 10.21 6.93
CA LEU A 26 -36.33 11.59 7.05
C LEU A 26 -37.61 11.87 6.25
N SER A 27 -38.35 12.85 6.74
CA SER A 27 -39.46 13.49 6.02
C SER A 27 -39.01 14.23 4.75
N THR A 28 -39.93 14.36 3.79
CA THR A 28 -39.67 15.00 2.48
C THR A 28 -39.14 16.44 2.58
N PRO A 29 -39.63 17.32 3.50
CA PRO A 29 -39.10 18.68 3.62
C PRO A 29 -37.62 18.71 3.99
N TYR A 30 -37.19 17.90 4.97
CA TYR A 30 -35.77 17.85 5.37
C TYR A 30 -34.89 17.24 4.29
N LYS A 31 -35.36 16.21 3.59
CA LYS A 31 -34.64 15.66 2.42
C LYS A 31 -34.40 16.72 1.35
N SER A 32 -35.45 17.46 0.98
CA SER A 32 -35.35 18.52 -0.03
C SER A 32 -34.33 19.59 0.36
N LYS A 33 -34.33 20.00 1.64
CA LYS A 33 -33.37 20.96 2.17
C LYS A 33 -31.92 20.43 2.16
N LEU A 34 -31.72 19.16 2.47
CA LEU A 34 -30.41 18.51 2.38
C LEU A 34 -29.93 18.34 0.93
N ASP A 35 -30.84 18.12 -0.02
CA ASP A 35 -30.50 18.02 -1.44
C ASP A 35 -30.10 19.38 -2.02
N GLU A 36 -30.78 20.46 -1.61
CA GLU A 36 -30.35 21.83 -1.91
C GLU A 36 -28.97 22.13 -1.31
N LEU A 37 -28.72 21.69 -0.06
CA LEU A 37 -27.44 21.85 0.59
C LEU A 37 -26.32 21.10 -0.17
N ASN A 38 -26.58 19.85 -0.60
CA ASN A 38 -25.66 19.08 -1.45
C ASN A 38 -25.26 19.86 -2.71
N GLN A 39 -26.22 20.48 -3.40
CA GLN A 39 -25.96 21.26 -4.61
C GLN A 39 -25.07 22.47 -4.35
N LYS A 40 -25.25 23.15 -3.21
CA LYS A 40 -24.47 24.33 -2.82
C LYS A 40 -23.05 23.95 -2.38
N VAL A 41 -22.90 22.85 -1.64
CA VAL A 41 -21.64 22.42 -1.04
C VAL A 41 -20.72 21.73 -2.04
N LYS A 42 -21.26 20.97 -3.00
CA LYS A 42 -20.50 20.24 -4.03
C LYS A 42 -19.40 21.07 -4.73
N PRO A 43 -19.70 22.26 -5.31
CA PRO A 43 -18.67 23.05 -6.00
C PRO A 43 -17.63 23.64 -5.04
N VAL A 44 -17.97 23.81 -3.77
CA VAL A 44 -17.06 24.36 -2.75
C VAL A 44 -16.06 23.27 -2.33
N LEU A 45 -16.55 22.11 -1.88
CA LEU A 45 -15.70 21.00 -1.47
C LEU A 45 -14.86 20.45 -2.62
N GLY A 46 -15.36 20.50 -3.86
CA GLY A 46 -14.58 20.11 -5.04
C GLY A 46 -13.31 20.97 -5.28
N ARG A 47 -13.11 22.07 -4.54
CA ARG A 47 -11.86 22.85 -4.58
C ARG A 47 -10.80 22.37 -3.60
N THR A 48 -11.14 21.57 -2.58
CA THR A 48 -10.16 21.07 -1.60
C THR A 48 -9.07 20.27 -2.31
N THR A 49 -9.46 19.37 -3.20
CA THR A 49 -8.59 18.49 -3.99
C THR A 49 -7.60 19.24 -4.89
N ASN A 50 -7.91 20.45 -5.32
CA ASN A 50 -7.01 21.26 -6.16
C ASN A 50 -5.98 22.06 -5.34
N THR A 51 -6.26 22.30 -4.05
CA THR A 51 -5.41 23.13 -3.18
C THR A 51 -4.60 22.33 -2.16
N LEU A 52 -4.98 21.07 -1.94
CA LEU A 52 -4.44 20.18 -0.92
C LEU A 52 -4.08 18.85 -1.57
N ILE A 53 -3.10 18.89 -2.47
CA ILE A 53 -2.78 17.81 -3.41
C ILE A 53 -2.27 16.56 -2.68
N ASN A 54 -1.63 16.74 -1.53
CA ASN A 54 -1.10 15.65 -0.72
C ASN A 54 -2.15 14.96 0.18
N PHE A 55 -3.39 15.47 0.28
CA PHE A 55 -4.37 14.88 1.20
C PHE A 55 -5.40 14.00 0.49
N THR A 56 -5.98 13.09 1.27
CA THR A 56 -7.10 12.24 0.86
C THR A 56 -8.31 13.06 0.44
N ASP A 57 -9.29 12.42 -0.21
CA ASP A 57 -10.47 13.14 -0.68
C ASP A 57 -11.28 13.77 0.47
N HIS A 58 -11.63 15.05 0.31
CA HIS A 58 -12.54 15.83 1.17
C HIS A 58 -13.66 16.47 0.32
N SER A 59 -14.03 15.80 -0.78
CA SER A 59 -15.15 16.20 -1.63
C SER A 59 -16.50 15.88 -0.95
N LEU A 60 -17.60 16.22 -1.63
CA LEU A 60 -18.94 15.82 -1.20
C LEU A 60 -19.06 14.29 -1.10
N ASP A 61 -18.35 13.52 -1.92
CA ASP A 61 -18.43 12.06 -1.91
C ASP A 61 -17.89 11.48 -0.59
N HIS A 62 -16.86 12.11 0.00
CA HIS A 62 -16.40 11.79 1.36
C HIS A 62 -17.52 12.02 2.38
N SER A 63 -18.14 13.20 2.40
CA SER A 63 -19.23 13.50 3.34
C SER A 63 -20.41 12.54 3.21
N LEU A 64 -20.77 12.14 1.99
CA LEU A 64 -21.84 11.15 1.76
C LEU A 64 -21.41 9.74 2.20
N GLY A 65 -20.13 9.40 2.09
CA GLY A 65 -19.56 8.19 2.66
C GLY A 65 -19.63 8.16 4.19
N VAL A 66 -19.28 9.28 4.85
CA VAL A 66 -19.45 9.46 6.31
C VAL A 66 -20.92 9.34 6.71
N GLU A 67 -21.84 9.92 5.94
CA GLU A 67 -23.28 9.78 6.18
C GLU A 67 -23.72 8.31 6.16
N ASN A 68 -23.19 7.50 5.24
CA ASN A 68 -23.48 6.06 5.17
C ASN A 68 -22.93 5.28 6.37
N VAL A 69 -21.91 5.78 7.07
CA VAL A 69 -21.42 5.15 8.30
C VAL A 69 -22.49 5.17 9.41
N TYR A 70 -23.45 6.11 9.38
CA TYR A 70 -24.56 6.11 10.33
C TYR A 70 -25.44 4.86 10.25
N ASP A 71 -25.51 4.18 9.10
CA ASP A 71 -26.19 2.89 8.98
C ASP A 71 -25.48 1.79 9.79
N ILE A 72 -24.15 1.90 9.93
CA ILE A 72 -23.35 1.02 10.77
C ILE A 72 -23.55 1.42 12.24
N LEU A 73 -23.48 2.71 12.58
CA LEU A 73 -23.59 3.15 13.97
C LEU A 73 -24.97 2.86 14.56
N LEU A 74 -26.04 3.20 13.85
CA LEU A 74 -27.42 3.05 14.33
C LEU A 74 -27.98 1.64 14.16
N ASP A 75 -27.33 0.76 13.38
CA ASP A 75 -27.79 -0.62 13.11
C ASP A 75 -29.28 -0.72 12.74
N LYS A 76 -29.75 0.19 11.88
CA LYS A 76 -31.16 0.35 11.46
C LYS A 76 -32.12 0.90 12.54
N GLU A 77 -31.66 1.23 13.73
CA GLU A 77 -32.44 1.90 14.78
C GLU A 77 -32.44 3.43 14.59
N TYR A 78 -32.93 3.90 13.43
CA TYR A 78 -32.92 5.34 13.11
C TYR A 78 -33.81 6.17 14.02
N ASP A 79 -34.79 5.55 14.68
CA ASP A 79 -35.70 6.20 15.63
C ASP A 79 -35.01 6.55 16.96
N LEU A 80 -33.74 6.14 17.15
CA LEU A 80 -32.91 6.64 18.25
C LEU A 80 -32.65 8.15 18.14
N LEU A 81 -32.83 8.75 16.96
CA LEU A 81 -32.70 10.18 16.71
C LEU A 81 -34.04 10.78 16.28
N THR A 82 -34.32 12.01 16.72
CA THR A 82 -35.47 12.77 16.22
C THR A 82 -35.24 13.24 14.78
N GLU A 83 -36.29 13.68 14.09
CA GLU A 83 -36.17 14.25 12.73
C GLU A 83 -35.22 15.45 12.69
N ASP A 84 -35.29 16.32 13.70
CA ASP A 84 -34.41 17.49 13.82
C ASP A 84 -32.95 17.06 14.03
N GLU A 85 -32.72 16.06 14.89
CA GLU A 85 -31.38 15.52 15.13
C GLU A 85 -30.77 14.87 13.89
N LYS A 86 -31.57 14.10 13.14
CA LYS A 86 -31.14 13.50 11.87
C LYS A 86 -30.78 14.59 10.84
N PHE A 87 -31.62 15.62 10.70
CA PHE A 87 -31.36 16.73 9.80
C PHE A 87 -30.07 17.48 10.18
N LEU A 88 -29.92 17.87 11.45
CA LEU A 88 -28.75 18.59 11.95
C LEU A 88 -27.47 17.75 11.80
N LEU A 89 -27.53 16.45 12.10
CA LEU A 89 -26.39 15.54 11.95
C LEU A 89 -25.94 15.42 10.49
N ILE A 90 -26.87 15.16 9.57
CA ILE A 90 -26.55 15.03 8.15
C ILE A 90 -26.03 16.36 7.60
N ALA A 91 -26.68 17.49 7.91
CA ALA A 91 -26.21 18.80 7.48
C ALA A 91 -24.79 19.12 8.00
N ALA A 92 -24.50 18.82 9.27
CA ALA A 92 -23.15 18.96 9.84
C ALA A 92 -22.14 18.04 9.15
N THR A 93 -22.54 16.82 8.79
CA THR A 93 -21.71 15.88 8.04
C THR A 93 -21.33 16.42 6.67
N LEU A 94 -22.28 17.03 5.95
CA LEU A 94 -22.01 17.65 4.64
C LEU A 94 -21.06 18.84 4.74
N LEU A 95 -21.02 19.51 5.89
CA LEU A 95 -20.29 20.77 6.08
C LEU A 95 -19.02 20.64 6.92
N HIS A 96 -18.74 19.47 7.51
CA HIS A 96 -17.66 19.32 8.50
C HIS A 96 -16.27 19.71 7.97
N ASP A 97 -16.05 19.50 6.67
CA ASP A 97 -14.80 19.79 5.97
C ASP A 97 -14.83 21.09 5.14
N ILE A 98 -15.88 21.91 5.20
CA ILE A 98 -15.94 23.15 4.41
C ILE A 98 -14.80 24.13 4.76
N GLY A 99 -14.23 24.02 5.96
CA GLY A 99 -13.05 24.75 6.42
C GLY A 99 -11.72 24.32 5.78
N MET A 100 -11.69 23.17 5.08
CA MET A 100 -10.53 22.70 4.31
C MET A 100 -10.31 23.54 3.05
N VAL A 101 -11.37 24.15 2.50
CA VAL A 101 -11.24 25.01 1.33
C VAL A 101 -10.49 26.28 1.70
N GLY A 102 -9.33 26.50 1.11
CA GLY A 102 -8.49 27.68 1.36
C GLY A 102 -9.14 29.03 1.11
N GLN A 103 -8.52 30.07 1.66
CA GLN A 103 -8.66 31.44 1.17
C GLN A 103 -7.39 31.83 0.44
N GLN A 104 -7.53 32.74 -0.54
CA GLN A 104 -6.40 33.22 -1.33
C GLN A 104 -5.29 33.82 -0.46
N ALA A 105 -5.64 34.48 0.64
CA ALA A 105 -4.70 35.08 1.58
C ALA A 105 -3.74 34.06 2.23
N ASP A 106 -4.14 32.80 2.34
CA ASP A 106 -3.35 31.77 3.01
C ASP A 106 -2.45 30.97 2.07
N LEU A 107 -2.66 31.04 0.75
CA LEU A 107 -1.91 30.24 -0.23
C LEU A 107 -0.40 30.55 -0.24
N GLY A 108 0.00 31.72 0.27
CA GLY A 108 1.42 32.09 0.40
C GLY A 108 2.11 31.52 1.65
N ARG A 109 1.41 30.78 2.52
CA ARG A 109 1.98 30.23 3.75
C ARG A 109 2.84 29.01 3.46
N GLN A 110 4.04 28.98 4.01
CA GLN A 110 4.97 27.85 3.87
C GLN A 110 4.41 26.54 4.45
N ASP A 111 3.52 26.62 5.44
CA ASP A 111 2.88 25.49 6.13
C ASP A 111 1.39 25.35 5.78
N TYR A 112 0.94 25.94 4.67
CA TYR A 112 -0.48 26.10 4.32
C TYR A 112 -1.32 24.82 4.50
N GLU A 113 -0.86 23.69 3.96
CA GLU A 113 -1.56 22.41 4.03
C GLU A 113 -1.74 21.93 5.47
N ALA A 114 -0.66 21.93 6.26
CA ALA A 114 -0.69 21.53 7.67
C ALA A 114 -1.51 22.49 8.53
N TYR A 115 -1.40 23.80 8.28
CA TYR A 115 -2.20 24.83 8.94
C TYR A 115 -3.69 24.61 8.72
N ARG A 116 -4.10 24.43 7.46
CA ARG A 116 -5.50 24.18 7.09
C ARG A 116 -6.00 22.88 7.70
N ARG A 117 -5.27 21.77 7.53
CA ARG A 117 -5.64 20.48 8.10
C ARG A 117 -5.81 20.54 9.61
N ASN A 118 -4.95 21.27 10.33
CA ASN A 118 -4.99 21.29 11.78
C ASN A 118 -6.11 22.14 12.40
N ALA A 119 -6.61 23.12 11.66
CA ALA A 119 -7.60 24.09 12.13
C ALA A 119 -8.94 24.07 11.37
N HIS A 120 -9.11 23.17 10.39
CA HIS A 120 -10.30 23.19 9.52
C HIS A 120 -11.61 23.05 10.27
N ASN A 121 -11.66 22.33 11.39
CA ASN A 121 -12.89 22.21 12.19
C ASN A 121 -13.36 23.58 12.73
N TYR A 122 -12.44 24.47 13.10
CA TYR A 122 -12.74 25.85 13.50
C TYR A 122 -13.17 26.71 12.32
N PHE A 123 -12.48 26.57 11.18
CA PHE A 123 -12.87 27.28 9.95
C PHE A 123 -14.22 26.82 9.41
N SER A 124 -14.56 25.55 9.54
CA SER A 124 -15.87 25.01 9.17
C SER A 124 -16.95 25.70 9.98
N LYS A 125 -16.79 25.80 11.30
CA LYS A 125 -17.72 26.54 12.16
C LYS A 125 -17.88 28.00 11.74
N GLU A 126 -16.78 28.71 11.55
CA GLU A 126 -16.80 30.12 11.13
C GLU A 126 -17.59 30.28 9.82
N ARG A 127 -17.34 29.41 8.83
CA ARG A 127 -18.00 29.47 7.52
C ARG A 127 -19.47 29.12 7.58
N ILE A 128 -19.85 28.08 8.31
CA ILE A 128 -21.25 27.67 8.43
C ILE A 128 -22.08 28.81 9.03
N VAL A 129 -21.55 29.52 10.03
CA VAL A 129 -22.23 30.66 10.66
C VAL A 129 -22.26 31.88 9.72
N THR A 130 -21.13 32.19 9.07
CA THR A 130 -21.03 33.38 8.21
C THR A 130 -21.85 33.26 6.93
N GLU A 131 -21.93 32.06 6.35
CA GLU A 131 -22.60 31.78 5.08
C GLU A 131 -24.01 31.17 5.28
N ALA A 132 -24.59 31.27 6.48
CA ALA A 132 -25.86 30.63 6.85
C ALA A 132 -26.99 30.91 5.84
N ASP A 133 -27.17 32.17 5.45
CA ASP A 133 -28.19 32.58 4.47
C ASP A 133 -27.96 31.92 3.10
N VAL A 134 -26.70 31.86 2.64
CA VAL A 134 -26.32 31.23 1.38
C VAL A 134 -26.59 29.73 1.44
N LEU A 135 -26.26 29.10 2.56
CA LEU A 135 -26.52 27.68 2.82
C LEU A 135 -28.02 27.38 2.96
N GLY A 136 -28.86 28.39 3.18
CA GLY A 136 -30.31 28.24 3.39
C GLY A 136 -30.65 27.72 4.78
N LEU A 137 -29.84 28.08 5.77
CA LEU A 137 -29.99 27.73 7.18
C LEU A 137 -30.45 28.95 7.96
N ASP A 138 -31.36 28.76 8.90
CA ASP A 138 -31.63 29.81 9.88
C ASP A 138 -30.47 29.93 10.89
N PHE A 139 -30.46 31.01 11.67
CA PHE A 139 -29.39 31.28 12.63
C PHE A 139 -29.19 30.16 13.66
N THR A 140 -30.29 29.54 14.12
CA THR A 140 -30.23 28.49 15.14
C THR A 140 -29.69 27.20 14.53
N GLU A 141 -30.20 26.81 13.36
CA GLU A 141 -29.71 25.68 12.58
C GLU A 141 -28.21 25.82 12.30
N ALA A 142 -27.79 26.96 11.74
CA ALA A 142 -26.41 27.21 11.40
C ALA A 142 -25.49 27.10 12.62
N LYS A 143 -25.91 27.63 13.77
CA LYS A 143 -25.13 27.54 15.01
C LYS A 143 -24.99 26.10 15.50
N LEU A 144 -26.08 25.33 15.56
CA LEU A 144 -26.05 23.93 16.00
C LEU A 144 -25.22 23.06 15.04
N ILE A 145 -25.43 23.23 13.73
CA ILE A 145 -24.66 22.53 12.69
C ILE A 145 -23.16 22.88 12.81
N ALA A 146 -22.82 24.14 13.03
CA ALA A 146 -21.45 24.60 13.20
C ALA A 146 -20.77 24.02 14.45
N ASP A 147 -21.49 23.92 15.57
CA ASP A 147 -20.99 23.32 16.81
C ASP A 147 -20.76 21.80 16.65
N ILE A 148 -21.68 21.08 15.96
CA ILE A 148 -21.50 19.66 15.63
C ILE A 148 -20.29 19.47 14.70
N ALA A 149 -20.19 20.28 13.64
CA ALA A 149 -19.08 20.24 12.70
C ALA A 149 -17.73 20.55 13.37
N GLU A 150 -17.66 21.52 14.27
CA GLU A 150 -16.43 21.83 15.02
C GLU A 150 -15.95 20.64 15.88
N ALA A 151 -16.90 19.89 16.42
CA ALA A 151 -16.66 18.78 17.33
C ALA A 151 -16.14 17.50 16.64
N HIS A 152 -16.07 17.42 15.31
CA HIS A 152 -15.66 16.17 14.67
C HIS A 152 -14.18 15.79 14.92
N ARG A 153 -13.30 16.74 15.34
CA ARG A 153 -11.87 16.45 15.62
C ARG A 153 -11.42 16.64 17.06
N LYS A 154 -10.90 17.84 17.36
CA LYS A 154 -10.01 18.10 18.52
C LYS A 154 -10.73 18.78 19.68
N VAL A 155 -11.92 19.35 19.46
CA VAL A 155 -12.68 20.05 20.51
C VAL A 155 -13.23 19.04 21.52
N PRO A 156 -12.98 19.16 22.83
CA PRO A 156 -13.53 18.23 23.81
C PRO A 156 -15.05 18.13 23.71
N LEU A 157 -15.62 16.91 23.65
CA LEU A 157 -17.08 16.75 23.53
C LEU A 157 -17.82 17.37 24.72
N ASP A 158 -17.20 17.39 25.89
CA ASP A 158 -17.75 18.01 27.10
C ASP A 158 -17.85 19.53 27.04
N SER A 159 -17.18 20.19 26.08
CA SER A 159 -17.37 21.62 25.86
C SER A 159 -18.68 21.94 25.13
N LEU A 160 -19.32 20.93 24.52
CA LEU A 160 -20.65 21.09 23.94
C LEU A 160 -21.72 20.90 25.01
N GLN A 161 -22.79 21.68 24.90
CA GLN A 161 -23.99 21.46 25.70
C GLN A 161 -24.52 20.04 25.44
N GLN A 162 -24.91 19.34 26.50
CA GLN A 162 -25.46 17.99 26.38
C GLN A 162 -26.74 18.01 25.54
N GLU A 163 -27.65 18.93 25.90
CA GLU A 163 -28.95 19.11 25.28
C GLU A 163 -29.23 20.60 25.07
N VAL A 164 -29.89 20.95 23.96
CA VAL A 164 -30.29 22.32 23.63
C VAL A 164 -31.74 22.32 23.17
N SER A 165 -32.53 23.27 23.67
CA SER A 165 -33.89 23.49 23.18
C SER A 165 -33.85 23.96 21.73
N TYR A 166 -34.62 23.30 20.87
CA TYR A 166 -34.74 23.62 19.46
C TYR A 166 -36.21 23.63 19.10
N GLY A 167 -36.75 24.69 18.49
CA GLY A 167 -38.20 24.75 18.20
C GLY A 167 -39.11 24.74 19.45
N LEU A 168 -40.37 24.32 19.26
CA LEU A 168 -41.39 24.28 20.31
C LEU A 168 -41.49 22.89 20.94
N GLY A 169 -40.95 22.73 22.14
CA GLY A 169 -41.05 21.49 22.94
C GLY A 169 -40.08 20.39 22.51
N THR A 170 -39.17 20.68 21.59
CA THR A 170 -38.14 19.77 21.08
C THR A 170 -36.77 20.09 21.67
N VAL A 171 -35.98 19.03 21.87
CA VAL A 171 -34.63 19.10 22.44
C VAL A 171 -33.70 18.30 21.53
N VAL A 172 -32.51 18.85 21.29
CA VAL A 172 -31.46 18.24 20.48
C VAL A 172 -30.29 17.85 21.38
N ARG A 173 -29.86 16.59 21.32
CA ARG A 173 -28.69 16.09 22.07
C ARG A 173 -27.39 16.46 21.35
N LEU A 174 -27.02 17.74 21.42
CA LEU A 174 -25.92 18.31 20.66
C LEU A 174 -24.58 17.56 20.86
N ARG A 175 -24.28 17.16 22.10
CA ARG A 175 -23.07 16.37 22.41
C ARG A 175 -23.07 14.99 21.76
N LEU A 176 -24.21 14.31 21.71
CA LEU A 176 -24.36 13.03 21.02
C LEU A 176 -24.09 13.19 19.52
N LEU A 177 -24.66 14.21 18.89
CA LEU A 177 -24.48 14.44 17.44
C LEU A 177 -23.01 14.72 17.10
N GLY A 178 -22.31 15.52 17.91
CA GLY A 178 -20.86 15.73 17.76
C GLY A 178 -20.05 14.43 17.92
N ALA A 179 -20.42 13.57 18.87
CA ALA A 179 -19.78 12.27 19.07
C ALA A 179 -20.03 11.32 17.88
N MET A 180 -21.25 11.30 17.34
CA MET A 180 -21.60 10.50 16.17
C MET A 180 -20.81 10.93 14.94
N LEU A 181 -20.75 12.22 14.62
CA LEU A 181 -19.96 12.72 13.48
C LEU A 181 -18.47 12.42 13.64
N ARG A 182 -17.89 12.66 14.82
CA ARG A 182 -16.48 12.36 15.11
C ARG A 182 -16.14 10.90 14.82
N PHE A 183 -16.95 9.97 15.30
CA PHE A 183 -16.66 8.56 15.12
C PHE A 183 -16.99 8.08 13.71
N ALA A 184 -18.04 8.62 13.08
CA ALA A 184 -18.40 8.29 11.71
C ALA A 184 -17.31 8.70 10.71
N ASP A 185 -16.72 9.89 10.86
CA ASP A 185 -15.63 10.37 10.01
C ASP A 185 -14.39 9.46 10.13
N GLU A 186 -14.04 9.05 11.36
CA GLU A 186 -12.94 8.12 11.62
C GLU A 186 -13.21 6.72 11.05
N LEU A 187 -14.46 6.26 11.03
CA LEU A 187 -14.83 4.96 10.45
C LEU A 187 -14.89 4.94 8.93
N HIS A 188 -14.95 6.10 8.28
CA HIS A 188 -14.97 6.18 6.83
C HIS A 188 -13.56 5.94 6.28
N VAL A 189 -13.16 4.66 6.23
CA VAL A 189 -11.82 4.23 5.83
C VAL A 189 -11.76 3.44 4.52
N THR A 190 -12.88 3.27 3.82
CA THR A 190 -12.96 2.41 2.63
C THR A 190 -12.23 3.01 1.42
N LYS A 191 -11.96 2.15 0.43
CA LYS A 191 -11.29 2.49 -0.83
C LYS A 191 -11.88 3.68 -1.60
N GLY A 192 -13.14 4.03 -1.38
CA GLY A 192 -13.76 5.22 -1.99
C GLY A 192 -13.02 6.53 -1.73
N ARG A 193 -12.16 6.59 -0.71
CA ARG A 193 -11.37 7.79 -0.37
C ARG A 193 -10.10 8.00 -1.19
N THR A 194 -9.75 7.06 -2.07
CA THR A 194 -8.51 7.12 -2.87
C THR A 194 -8.69 6.54 -4.26
N SER A 195 -7.82 6.94 -5.18
CA SER A 195 -7.74 6.40 -6.54
C SER A 195 -6.29 6.11 -6.87
N LYS A 196 -6.02 4.88 -7.34
CA LYS A 196 -4.68 4.47 -7.78
C LYS A 196 -4.18 5.35 -8.93
N LEU A 197 -5.08 5.74 -9.83
CA LEU A 197 -4.74 6.67 -10.92
C LEU A 197 -4.36 8.05 -10.37
N LEU A 198 -5.06 8.53 -9.34
CA LEU A 198 -4.75 9.81 -8.70
C LEU A 198 -3.36 9.78 -8.05
N MET A 199 -3.05 8.74 -7.27
CA MET A 199 -1.73 8.58 -6.64
C MET A 199 -0.60 8.54 -7.68
N ASN A 200 -0.79 7.81 -8.77
CA ASN A 200 0.21 7.69 -9.84
C ASN A 200 0.45 9.02 -10.58
N VAL A 201 -0.53 9.92 -10.60
CA VAL A 201 -0.43 11.21 -11.30
C VAL A 201 0.08 12.32 -10.38
N LEU A 202 -0.34 12.32 -9.12
CA LEU A 202 0.02 13.36 -8.16
C LEU A 202 1.38 13.14 -7.50
N GLU A 203 1.84 11.88 -7.40
CA GLU A 203 3.09 11.50 -6.73
C GLU A 203 3.23 12.18 -5.35
N PRO A 204 2.26 12.02 -4.43
CA PRO A 204 2.29 12.72 -3.15
C PRO A 204 3.45 12.22 -2.28
N ASP A 205 3.75 12.98 -1.22
CA ASP A 205 4.84 12.63 -0.31
C ASP A 205 4.65 11.26 0.39
N GLU A 206 5.72 10.72 0.97
CA GLU A 206 5.73 9.38 1.58
C GLU A 206 4.66 9.22 2.68
N PHE A 207 4.47 10.26 3.50
CA PHE A 207 3.49 10.25 4.58
C PHE A 207 2.07 10.15 4.02
N SER A 208 1.79 10.93 2.99
CA SER A 208 0.51 10.96 2.30
C SER A 208 0.24 9.64 1.56
N MET A 209 1.25 9.09 0.90
CA MET A 209 1.17 7.77 0.26
C MET A 209 0.76 6.68 1.25
N LYS A 210 1.27 6.69 2.50
CA LYS A 210 0.86 5.74 3.54
C LYS A 210 -0.64 5.86 3.87
N HIS A 211 -1.16 7.08 4.00
CA HIS A 211 -2.60 7.29 4.21
C HIS A 211 -3.46 6.79 3.04
N HIS A 212 -3.05 7.06 1.80
CA HIS A 212 -3.78 6.57 0.64
C HIS A 212 -3.73 5.03 0.52
N LYS A 213 -2.55 4.42 0.77
CA LYS A 213 -2.37 2.97 0.84
C LYS A 213 -3.32 2.33 1.85
N ARG A 214 -3.53 2.95 3.02
CA ARG A 214 -4.47 2.45 4.04
C ARG A 214 -5.87 2.29 3.45
N HIS A 215 -6.40 3.35 2.84
CA HIS A 215 -7.74 3.34 2.25
C HIS A 215 -7.87 2.36 1.08
N GLU A 216 -6.86 2.26 0.20
CA GLU A 216 -6.90 1.37 -0.95
C GLU A 216 -7.07 -0.11 -0.56
N ASN A 217 -6.53 -0.48 0.60
CA ASN A 217 -6.51 -1.86 1.08
C ASN A 217 -7.70 -2.23 1.98
N VAL A 218 -8.59 -1.30 2.31
CA VAL A 218 -9.83 -1.60 3.05
C VAL A 218 -10.96 -1.96 2.08
N HIS A 219 -11.50 -3.17 2.22
CA HIS A 219 -12.62 -3.68 1.42
C HIS A 219 -13.98 -3.25 1.96
N GLY A 220 -14.10 -3.09 3.27
CA GLY A 220 -15.37 -2.75 3.88
C GLY A 220 -15.34 -2.63 5.39
N VAL A 221 -16.35 -1.94 5.90
CA VAL A 221 -16.61 -1.77 7.33
C VAL A 221 -18.05 -2.17 7.58
N SER A 222 -18.30 -3.01 8.57
CA SER A 222 -19.66 -3.47 8.89
C SER A 222 -19.77 -3.93 10.34
N ARG A 223 -21.00 -4.12 10.84
CA ARG A 223 -21.22 -4.85 12.10
C ARG A 223 -21.13 -6.35 11.86
N MET A 224 -20.52 -7.10 12.78
CA MET A 224 -20.41 -8.55 12.69
C MET A 224 -21.77 -9.23 12.83
N ASN A 225 -22.11 -10.16 11.94
CA ASN A 225 -23.43 -10.81 11.94
C ASN A 225 -23.70 -11.63 13.22
N SER A 226 -22.68 -12.28 13.77
CA SER A 226 -22.80 -13.10 14.99
C SER A 226 -22.84 -12.28 16.28
N ASN A 227 -22.34 -11.04 16.25
CA ASN A 227 -22.42 -10.10 17.37
C ASN A 227 -22.47 -8.68 16.82
N ARG A 228 -23.67 -8.12 16.74
CA ARG A 228 -23.88 -6.79 16.16
C ARG A 228 -23.17 -5.68 16.94
N ASN A 229 -22.81 -5.88 18.21
CA ASN A 229 -22.08 -4.88 18.99
C ASN A 229 -20.63 -4.70 18.54
N LEU A 230 -20.11 -5.57 17.67
CA LEU A 230 -18.75 -5.50 17.16
C LEU A 230 -18.75 -4.94 15.74
N ILE A 231 -17.91 -3.93 15.50
CA ILE A 231 -17.61 -3.44 14.16
C ILE A 231 -16.39 -4.19 13.65
N VAL A 232 -16.41 -4.61 12.38
CA VAL A 232 -15.33 -5.30 11.71
C VAL A 232 -14.89 -4.50 10.50
N ILE A 233 -13.60 -4.20 10.44
CA ILE A 233 -12.92 -3.61 9.30
C ILE A 233 -12.23 -4.75 8.57
N SER A 234 -12.59 -4.96 7.31
CA SER A 234 -11.94 -5.98 6.46
C SER A 234 -10.94 -5.33 5.53
N ALA A 235 -9.70 -5.79 5.55
CA ALA A 235 -8.61 -5.20 4.78
C ALA A 235 -7.63 -6.27 4.28
N ASN A 236 -6.80 -5.91 3.29
CA ASN A 236 -5.66 -6.72 2.85
C ASN A 236 -4.35 -6.19 3.42
N ALA A 237 -3.43 -7.10 3.75
CA ALA A 237 -2.01 -6.79 3.90
C ALA A 237 -1.19 -7.76 3.06
N ASP A 238 -0.52 -7.22 2.04
CA ASP A 238 0.38 -7.96 1.18
C ASP A 238 1.80 -8.02 1.77
N ASP A 239 2.23 -7.03 2.54
CA ASP A 239 3.52 -7.01 3.22
C ASP A 239 3.43 -6.58 4.70
N TRP A 240 4.57 -6.61 5.39
CA TRP A 240 4.68 -6.24 6.80
C TRP A 240 4.40 -4.75 7.05
N GLU A 241 4.75 -3.87 6.12
CA GLU A 241 4.47 -2.44 6.23
C GLU A 241 2.95 -2.21 6.22
N MET A 242 2.24 -2.85 5.28
CA MET A 242 0.78 -2.74 5.18
C MET A 242 0.08 -3.32 6.41
N GLU A 243 0.55 -4.43 6.95
CA GLU A 243 0.02 -5.00 8.21
C GLU A 243 0.13 -3.98 9.36
N GLU A 244 1.31 -3.40 9.55
CA GLU A 244 1.53 -2.36 10.59
C GLU A 244 0.61 -1.15 10.38
N LEU A 245 0.50 -0.66 9.13
CA LEU A 245 -0.39 0.46 8.80
C LEU A 245 -1.87 0.16 9.10
N MET A 246 -2.33 -1.08 8.91
CA MET A 246 -3.70 -1.50 9.23
C MET A 246 -3.92 -1.60 10.74
N GLU A 247 -2.95 -2.14 11.49
CA GLU A 247 -3.00 -2.22 12.94
C GLU A 247 -3.02 -0.82 13.60
N GLU A 248 -2.19 0.11 13.10
CA GLU A 248 -2.19 1.50 13.52
C GLU A 248 -3.54 2.18 13.29
N MET A 249 -4.12 2.04 12.09
CA MET A 249 -5.41 2.61 11.74
C MET A 249 -6.54 2.11 12.67
N VAL A 250 -6.59 0.80 12.96
CA VAL A 250 -7.59 0.26 13.89
C VAL A 250 -7.33 0.74 15.32
N THR A 251 -6.08 0.92 15.72
CA THR A 251 -5.72 1.51 17.01
C THR A 251 -6.22 2.95 17.13
N GLU A 252 -6.05 3.77 16.09
CA GLU A 252 -6.58 5.14 16.00
C GLU A 252 -8.12 5.15 16.14
N ILE A 253 -8.81 4.28 15.41
CA ILE A 253 -10.27 4.13 15.48
C ILE A 253 -10.74 3.70 16.87
N LYS A 254 -10.06 2.72 17.50
CA LYS A 254 -10.38 2.29 18.88
C LYS A 254 -10.21 3.43 19.89
N ALA A 255 -9.14 4.22 19.75
CA ALA A 255 -8.93 5.38 20.60
C ALA A 255 -10.07 6.41 20.46
N LYS A 256 -10.62 6.58 19.25
CA LYS A 256 -11.82 7.40 19.04
C LYS A 256 -13.08 6.78 19.61
N LEU A 257 -13.28 5.46 19.48
CA LEU A 257 -14.39 4.76 20.12
C LEU A 257 -14.38 5.02 21.63
N THR A 258 -13.22 4.90 22.29
CA THR A 258 -13.09 5.17 23.73
C THR A 258 -13.57 6.58 24.11
N GLN A 259 -13.32 7.58 23.28
CA GLN A 259 -13.77 8.97 23.53
C GLN A 259 -15.28 9.16 23.45
N VAL A 260 -15.99 8.32 22.70
CA VAL A 260 -17.44 8.47 22.43
C VAL A 260 -18.29 7.39 23.11
N ASN A 261 -17.67 6.32 23.62
CA ASN A 261 -18.36 5.11 24.06
C ASN A 261 -19.37 5.33 25.18
N GLU A 262 -19.05 6.19 26.15
CA GLU A 262 -19.96 6.53 27.25
C GLU A 262 -21.23 7.20 26.73
N LEU A 263 -21.09 8.22 25.88
CA LEU A 263 -22.21 8.92 25.24
C LEU A 263 -23.05 7.98 24.37
N PHE A 264 -22.40 7.07 23.64
CA PHE A 264 -23.08 6.07 22.83
C PHE A 264 -23.90 5.12 23.71
N LEU A 265 -23.32 4.60 24.79
CA LEU A 265 -24.01 3.71 25.72
C LEU A 265 -25.22 4.37 26.39
N GLU A 266 -25.08 5.61 26.86
CA GLU A 266 -26.17 6.41 27.44
C GLU A 266 -27.34 6.59 26.46
N ASN A 267 -27.03 6.65 25.16
CA ASN A 267 -28.00 6.84 24.07
C ASN A 267 -28.36 5.54 23.35
N LYS A 268 -28.06 4.37 23.95
CA LYS A 268 -28.38 3.03 23.44
C LYS A 268 -27.73 2.66 22.10
N ILE A 269 -26.69 3.39 21.69
CA ILE A 269 -25.83 3.00 20.57
C ILE A 269 -24.77 2.05 21.12
N ILE A 270 -24.95 0.75 20.93
CA ILE A 270 -24.05 -0.25 21.55
C ILE A 270 -22.96 -0.64 20.56
N ILE A 271 -21.71 -0.27 20.88
CA ILE A 271 -20.50 -0.67 20.16
C ILE A 271 -19.46 -1.10 21.19
N SER A 272 -19.16 -2.39 21.27
CA SER A 272 -18.26 -2.93 22.28
C SER A 272 -16.79 -2.85 21.88
N ASP A 273 -16.48 -3.06 20.59
CA ASP A 273 -15.11 -2.98 20.06
C ASP A 273 -15.13 -2.85 18.52
N VAL A 274 -13.97 -2.51 17.97
CA VAL A 274 -13.67 -2.55 16.53
C VAL A 274 -12.62 -3.63 16.28
N LEU A 275 -12.88 -4.54 15.36
CA LEU A 275 -11.98 -5.64 15.03
C LEU A 275 -11.40 -5.47 13.64
N LEU A 276 -10.12 -5.83 13.49
CA LEU A 276 -9.48 -5.94 12.19
C LEU A 276 -9.61 -7.39 11.70
N ASN A 277 -10.25 -7.58 10.55
CA ASN A 277 -10.22 -8.83 9.80
C ASN A 277 -9.24 -8.69 8.63
N LEU A 278 -7.99 -9.04 8.88
CA LEU A 278 -6.88 -8.86 7.95
C LEU A 278 -6.68 -10.10 7.07
N HIS A 279 -6.90 -9.95 5.76
CA HIS A 279 -6.53 -10.95 4.77
C HIS A 279 -5.05 -10.79 4.44
N CYS A 280 -4.25 -11.76 4.87
CA CYS A 280 -2.78 -11.67 4.85
C CYS A 280 -2.13 -12.85 4.11
N GLU A 281 -2.83 -13.52 3.20
CA GLU A 281 -2.28 -14.70 2.52
C GLU A 281 -0.97 -14.45 1.77
N ASP A 282 -0.81 -13.29 1.14
CA ASP A 282 0.42 -12.92 0.42
C ASP A 282 1.58 -12.66 1.39
N LEU A 283 1.31 -12.07 2.54
CA LEU A 283 2.27 -11.88 3.61
C LEU A 283 2.69 -13.23 4.22
N VAL A 284 1.72 -14.08 4.57
CA VAL A 284 1.98 -15.43 5.10
C VAL A 284 2.75 -16.28 4.09
N THR A 285 2.49 -16.13 2.80
CA THR A 285 3.26 -16.76 1.71
C THR A 285 4.75 -16.37 1.79
N LYS A 286 5.05 -15.07 1.94
CA LYS A 286 6.43 -14.58 2.09
C LYS A 286 7.10 -15.11 3.36
N GLU A 287 6.37 -15.16 4.47
CA GLU A 287 6.87 -15.69 5.74
C GLU A 287 7.18 -17.19 5.67
N ILE A 288 6.30 -17.98 5.06
CA ILE A 288 6.54 -19.41 4.82
C ILE A 288 7.77 -19.61 3.92
N PHE A 289 7.92 -18.80 2.87
CA PHE A 289 9.11 -18.85 2.02
C PHE A 289 10.39 -18.56 2.80
N LEU A 290 10.40 -17.53 3.65
CA LEU A 290 11.57 -17.21 4.48
C LEU A 290 11.90 -18.35 5.46
N ALA A 291 10.90 -18.93 6.11
CA ALA A 291 11.10 -20.06 7.02
C ALA A 291 11.68 -21.27 6.29
N LEU A 292 11.09 -21.67 5.17
CA LEU A 292 11.52 -22.83 4.41
C LEU A 292 12.82 -22.61 3.62
N ALA A 293 13.17 -21.36 3.32
CA ALA A 293 14.47 -21.01 2.76
C ALA A 293 15.60 -21.10 3.79
N GLU A 294 15.28 -20.93 5.08
CA GLU A 294 16.23 -21.10 6.17
C GLU A 294 16.54 -22.59 6.39
N LYS A 295 15.51 -23.43 6.51
CA LYS A 295 15.64 -24.89 6.64
C LYS A 295 14.32 -25.62 6.36
N PRO A 296 14.33 -26.94 6.12
CA PRO A 296 13.11 -27.74 6.09
C PRO A 296 12.35 -27.68 7.43
N HIS A 297 11.02 -27.66 7.35
CA HIS A 297 10.14 -27.59 8.54
C HIS A 297 8.93 -28.52 8.41
N THR A 298 8.50 -29.11 9.51
CA THR A 298 7.19 -29.76 9.63
C THR A 298 6.06 -28.71 9.66
N GLU A 299 4.82 -29.12 9.40
CA GLU A 299 3.65 -28.22 9.52
C GLU A 299 3.55 -27.62 10.93
N GLN A 300 3.88 -28.40 11.97
CA GLN A 300 3.85 -27.94 13.34
C GLN A 300 4.90 -26.85 13.59
N GLU A 301 6.13 -27.04 13.15
CA GLU A 301 7.21 -26.05 13.29
C GLU A 301 6.87 -24.75 12.56
N ILE A 302 6.25 -24.82 11.37
CA ILE A 302 5.80 -23.61 10.65
C ILE A 302 4.73 -22.87 11.46
N ASN A 303 3.78 -23.59 12.05
CA ASN A 303 2.77 -22.98 12.93
C ASN A 303 3.39 -22.37 14.20
N GLU A 304 4.48 -22.93 14.72
CA GLU A 304 5.21 -22.39 15.87
C GLU A 304 6.00 -21.13 15.50
N VAL A 305 6.67 -21.13 14.34
CA VAL A 305 7.39 -19.96 13.81
C VAL A 305 6.42 -18.82 13.46
N LEU A 306 5.27 -19.15 12.88
CA LEU A 306 4.23 -18.21 12.46
C LEU A 306 3.05 -18.20 13.44
N ASN A 307 3.34 -18.18 14.74
CA ASN A 307 2.34 -18.30 15.80
C ASN A 307 1.24 -17.21 15.81
N LYS A 308 1.50 -16.06 15.18
CA LYS A 308 0.52 -14.97 15.00
C LYS A 308 -0.49 -15.23 13.89
N ARG A 309 -0.25 -16.20 13.01
CA ARG A 309 -1.06 -16.46 11.82
C ARG A 309 -2.10 -17.54 12.07
N GLU A 310 -3.21 -17.48 11.35
CA GLU A 310 -4.24 -18.51 11.44
C GLU A 310 -3.73 -19.84 10.83
N LYS A 311 -3.82 -20.93 11.60
CA LYS A 311 -3.36 -22.26 11.17
C LYS A 311 -4.05 -22.74 9.88
N SER A 312 -5.30 -22.34 9.66
CA SER A 312 -6.06 -22.69 8.45
C SER A 312 -5.46 -22.05 7.18
N ILE A 313 -4.99 -20.80 7.28
CA ILE A 313 -4.33 -20.06 6.21
C ILE A 313 -2.98 -20.69 5.89
N ILE A 314 -2.16 -20.96 6.92
CA ILE A 314 -0.87 -21.67 6.75
C ILE A 314 -1.09 -22.98 5.99
N LYS A 315 -2.03 -23.81 6.45
CA LYS A 315 -2.34 -25.10 5.83
C LYS A 315 -2.81 -24.96 4.38
N LYS A 316 -3.66 -23.97 4.08
CA LYS A 316 -4.13 -23.64 2.72
C LYS A 316 -2.97 -23.29 1.80
N ILE A 317 -2.04 -22.46 2.26
CA ILE A 317 -0.86 -22.04 1.48
C ILE A 317 0.09 -23.21 1.25
N LEU A 318 0.42 -24.00 2.27
CA LEU A 318 1.24 -25.21 2.13
C LEU A 318 0.65 -26.22 1.13
N GLY A 319 -0.67 -26.43 1.18
CA GLY A 319 -1.36 -27.25 0.20
C GLY A 319 -1.25 -26.71 -1.23
N THR A 320 -1.35 -25.40 -1.40
CA THR A 320 -1.16 -24.72 -2.69
C THR A 320 0.27 -24.88 -3.21
N PHE A 321 1.27 -24.71 -2.34
CA PHE A 321 2.66 -24.88 -2.73
C PHE A 321 3.00 -26.32 -3.12
N ARG A 322 2.43 -27.31 -2.41
CA ARG A 322 2.60 -28.73 -2.76
C ARG A 322 1.97 -29.06 -4.12
N THR A 323 0.77 -28.57 -4.39
CA THR A 323 0.08 -28.84 -5.66
C THR A 323 0.73 -28.14 -6.85
N THR A 324 1.40 -27.01 -6.61
CA THR A 324 2.12 -26.24 -7.65
C THR A 324 3.59 -26.64 -7.82
N GLY A 325 4.07 -27.65 -7.08
CA GLY A 325 5.45 -28.15 -7.18
C GLY A 325 6.51 -27.22 -6.58
N ILE A 326 6.10 -26.27 -5.74
CA ILE A 326 7.01 -25.35 -5.02
C ILE A 326 7.68 -26.08 -3.84
N LEU A 327 6.97 -27.04 -3.24
CA LEU A 327 7.44 -27.82 -2.10
C LEU A 327 7.59 -29.30 -2.42
N GLU A 328 8.66 -29.89 -1.90
CA GLU A 328 8.81 -31.31 -1.69
C GLU A 328 8.42 -31.67 -0.25
N PHE A 329 7.70 -32.78 -0.07
CA PHE A 329 7.33 -33.31 1.24
C PHE A 329 8.09 -34.60 1.51
N ASP A 330 8.93 -34.59 2.53
CA ASP A 330 9.67 -35.75 2.98
C ASP A 330 8.80 -36.59 3.91
N THR A 331 8.37 -37.76 3.43
CA THR A 331 7.50 -38.67 4.17
C THR A 331 8.16 -39.32 5.38
N SER A 332 9.50 -39.30 5.47
CA SER A 332 10.24 -39.96 6.56
C SER A 332 10.24 -39.16 7.86
N ASN A 333 10.28 -37.83 7.76
CA ASN A 333 10.31 -36.89 8.89
C ASN A 333 9.12 -35.91 8.90
N GLY A 334 8.26 -35.94 7.88
CA GLY A 334 7.10 -35.06 7.76
C GLY A 334 7.45 -33.60 7.46
N GLN A 335 8.65 -33.33 6.91
CA GLN A 335 9.12 -31.99 6.63
C GLN A 335 8.80 -31.55 5.21
N TYR A 336 8.48 -30.26 5.08
CA TYR A 336 8.43 -29.53 3.82
C TYR A 336 9.78 -28.89 3.55
N LYS A 337 10.21 -28.91 2.30
CA LYS A 337 11.37 -28.17 1.80
C LYS A 337 11.04 -27.52 0.46
N LEU A 338 11.65 -26.37 0.18
CA LEU A 338 11.57 -25.74 -1.14
C LEU A 338 12.27 -26.64 -2.17
N THR A 339 11.63 -26.86 -3.31
CA THR A 339 12.24 -27.55 -4.45
C THR A 339 13.38 -26.71 -5.02
N ALA A 340 14.54 -27.30 -5.23
CA ALA A 340 15.70 -26.63 -5.84
C ALA A 340 15.52 -26.50 -7.36
N SER A 341 14.57 -25.66 -7.79
CA SER A 341 14.32 -25.37 -9.20
C SER A 341 14.39 -23.87 -9.48
N GLU A 342 14.70 -23.53 -10.74
CA GLU A 342 14.69 -22.15 -11.22
C GLU A 342 13.31 -21.49 -11.03
N ASP A 343 12.21 -22.22 -11.24
CA ASP A 343 10.85 -21.68 -11.07
C ASP A 343 10.53 -21.38 -9.60
N THR A 344 10.86 -22.30 -8.69
CA THR A 344 10.70 -22.10 -7.24
C THR A 344 11.55 -20.94 -6.76
N CYS A 345 12.83 -20.89 -7.14
CA CYS A 345 13.73 -19.79 -6.77
C CYS A 345 13.20 -18.44 -7.28
N ARG A 346 12.76 -18.37 -8.54
CA ARG A 346 12.14 -17.16 -9.11
C ARG A 346 10.88 -16.73 -8.35
N LYS A 347 9.99 -17.66 -7.99
CA LYS A 347 8.76 -17.33 -7.24
C LYS A 347 9.07 -16.75 -5.85
N VAL A 348 9.98 -17.39 -5.11
CA VAL A 348 10.42 -16.90 -3.80
C VAL A 348 11.06 -15.52 -3.94
N PHE A 349 12.01 -15.38 -4.88
CA PHE A 349 12.68 -14.11 -5.13
C PHE A 349 11.68 -12.99 -5.48
N ASN A 350 10.78 -13.23 -6.43
CA ASN A 350 9.80 -12.24 -6.87
C ASN A 350 8.82 -11.83 -5.77
N SER A 351 8.49 -12.73 -4.84
CA SER A 351 7.67 -12.36 -3.68
C SER A 351 8.40 -11.43 -2.70
N LEU A 352 9.73 -11.42 -2.68
CA LEU A 352 10.53 -10.69 -1.69
C LEU A 352 11.25 -9.46 -2.26
N LYS A 353 11.43 -9.36 -3.58
CA LYS A 353 12.37 -8.41 -4.20
C LYS A 353 12.13 -6.92 -3.93
N ASN A 354 10.90 -6.55 -3.59
CA ASN A 354 10.54 -5.17 -3.23
C ASN A 354 10.44 -4.95 -1.71
N THR A 355 11.02 -5.86 -0.91
CA THR A 355 10.96 -5.81 0.56
C THR A 355 12.37 -5.84 1.14
N ASP A 356 12.55 -5.32 2.36
CA ASP A 356 13.84 -5.37 3.05
C ASP A 356 14.32 -6.81 3.32
N TYR A 357 13.40 -7.77 3.34
CA TYR A 357 13.69 -9.19 3.51
C TYR A 357 14.41 -9.81 2.32
N ILE A 358 14.52 -9.13 1.17
CA ILE A 358 15.31 -9.64 0.05
C ILE A 358 16.77 -9.86 0.43
N PHE A 359 17.35 -8.97 1.23
CA PHE A 359 18.72 -9.09 1.71
C PHE A 359 18.89 -10.21 2.72
N LYS A 360 17.83 -10.55 3.47
CA LYS A 360 17.83 -11.76 4.30
C LYS A 360 17.83 -12.99 3.39
N PHE A 361 16.92 -13.05 2.42
CA PHE A 361 16.76 -14.20 1.51
C PHE A 361 18.05 -14.58 0.80
N ILE A 362 18.80 -13.60 0.27
CA ILE A 362 20.03 -13.90 -0.47
C ILE A 362 21.11 -14.58 0.40
N SER A 363 21.06 -14.39 1.72
CA SER A 363 21.97 -15.04 2.66
C SER A 363 21.52 -16.44 3.10
N LEU A 364 20.28 -16.85 2.80
CA LEU A 364 19.70 -18.09 3.35
C LEU A 364 20.27 -19.35 2.68
N PRO A 365 20.33 -20.49 3.41
CA PRO A 365 20.87 -21.75 2.91
C PRO A 365 20.23 -22.25 1.61
N TYR A 366 18.92 -22.08 1.45
CA TYR A 366 18.22 -22.50 0.22
C TYR A 366 18.81 -21.87 -1.04
N LEU A 367 18.99 -20.54 -1.06
CA LEU A 367 19.56 -19.88 -2.24
C LEU A 367 20.99 -20.34 -2.45
N ARG A 368 21.80 -20.42 -1.39
CA ARG A 368 23.20 -20.88 -1.48
C ARG A 368 23.31 -22.27 -2.10
N GLY A 369 22.43 -23.19 -1.71
CA GLY A 369 22.39 -24.56 -2.21
C GLY A 369 21.85 -24.72 -3.62
N SER A 370 20.89 -23.88 -4.04
CA SER A 370 20.19 -24.04 -5.32
C SER A 370 20.75 -23.19 -6.47
N ILE A 371 21.31 -22.02 -6.16
CA ILE A 371 21.66 -21.03 -7.19
C ILE A 371 22.77 -21.50 -8.13
N GLY A 372 23.64 -22.41 -7.69
CA GLY A 372 24.74 -22.92 -8.50
C GLY A 372 24.25 -23.62 -9.77
N GLU A 373 23.38 -24.63 -9.60
CA GLU A 373 22.82 -25.38 -10.74
C GLU A 373 21.91 -24.51 -11.62
N ILE A 374 21.13 -23.61 -10.99
CA ILE A 374 20.27 -22.66 -11.71
C ILE A 374 21.11 -21.73 -12.58
N PHE A 375 22.21 -21.20 -12.03
CA PHE A 375 23.14 -20.34 -12.76
C PHE A 375 23.79 -21.07 -13.92
N ASP A 376 24.28 -22.30 -13.70
CA ASP A 376 24.92 -23.10 -14.74
C ASP A 376 23.95 -23.39 -15.92
N ASP A 377 22.69 -23.71 -15.63
CA ASP A 377 21.66 -23.88 -16.68
C ASP A 377 21.43 -22.58 -17.45
N ILE A 378 21.24 -21.46 -16.76
CA ILE A 378 20.94 -20.18 -17.40
C ILE A 378 22.15 -19.69 -18.24
N ALA A 379 23.37 -19.79 -17.70
CA ALA A 379 24.60 -19.45 -18.40
C ALA A 379 24.74 -20.26 -19.69
N TYR A 380 24.44 -21.55 -19.64
CA TYR A 380 24.50 -22.39 -20.84
C TYR A 380 23.34 -22.12 -21.81
N ARG A 381 22.10 -22.07 -21.32
CA ARG A 381 20.89 -21.96 -22.15
C ARG A 381 20.72 -20.59 -22.79
N ILE A 382 20.98 -19.51 -22.05
CA ILE A 382 20.80 -18.13 -22.51
C ILE A 382 22.09 -17.59 -23.13
N TYR A 383 23.22 -17.80 -22.45
CA TYR A 383 24.50 -17.22 -22.84
C TYR A 383 25.38 -18.20 -23.63
N SER A 384 24.97 -19.46 -23.83
CA SER A 384 25.78 -20.48 -24.53
C SER A 384 27.22 -20.58 -24.00
N HIS A 385 27.39 -20.30 -22.70
CA HIS A 385 28.68 -20.21 -22.06
C HIS A 385 28.76 -21.24 -20.93
N ARG A 386 29.87 -21.99 -20.89
CA ARG A 386 30.19 -22.93 -19.80
C ARG A 386 31.26 -22.31 -18.94
N ILE A 387 31.00 -22.21 -17.64
CA ILE A 387 31.87 -21.55 -16.69
C ILE A 387 32.66 -22.61 -15.94
N PHE A 388 33.98 -22.41 -15.83
CA PHE A 388 34.89 -23.36 -15.18
C PHE A 388 34.97 -23.08 -13.66
N HIS A 389 35.37 -24.08 -12.87
CA HIS A 389 35.23 -24.07 -11.41
C HIS A 389 35.75 -22.82 -10.68
N GLY A 390 36.91 -22.26 -11.04
CA GLY A 390 37.44 -21.06 -10.36
C GLY A 390 36.61 -19.81 -10.67
N ASP A 391 36.37 -19.58 -11.96
CA ASP A 391 35.53 -18.50 -12.49
C ASP A 391 34.07 -18.57 -12.00
N ARG A 392 33.59 -19.79 -11.74
CA ARG A 392 32.23 -20.04 -11.30
C ARG A 392 31.96 -19.52 -9.90
N GLU A 393 32.85 -19.78 -8.96
CA GLU A 393 32.63 -19.39 -7.56
C GLU A 393 32.64 -17.87 -7.37
N ASP A 394 33.51 -17.15 -8.09
CA ASP A 394 33.53 -15.68 -8.07
C ASP A 394 32.18 -15.09 -8.53
N ARG A 395 31.60 -15.63 -9.60
CA ARG A 395 30.30 -15.19 -10.13
C ARG A 395 29.16 -15.54 -9.17
N LEU A 396 29.15 -16.77 -8.64
CA LEU A 396 28.15 -17.18 -7.66
C LEU A 396 28.22 -16.34 -6.38
N LEU A 397 29.42 -15.91 -5.98
CA LEU A 397 29.60 -15.04 -4.82
C LEU A 397 28.91 -13.68 -5.05
N LEU A 398 29.09 -13.06 -6.22
CA LEU A 398 28.39 -11.81 -6.54
C LEU A 398 26.87 -12.01 -6.69
N ILE A 399 26.42 -13.08 -7.36
CA ILE A 399 24.99 -13.39 -7.52
C ILE A 399 24.30 -13.58 -6.17
N ARG A 400 24.93 -14.29 -5.23
CA ARG A 400 24.40 -14.52 -3.88
C ARG A 400 24.40 -13.27 -3.00
N ASN A 401 25.06 -12.20 -3.42
CA ASN A 401 25.18 -10.95 -2.65
C ASN A 401 24.50 -9.75 -3.34
N SER A 402 23.79 -9.96 -4.45
CA SER A 402 23.12 -8.89 -5.19
C SER A 402 21.71 -9.28 -5.63
N PRO A 403 20.67 -8.67 -5.02
CA PRO A 403 19.29 -8.79 -5.51
C PRO A 403 19.13 -8.38 -6.98
N THR A 404 19.80 -7.33 -7.44
CA THR A 404 19.72 -6.85 -8.82
C THR A 404 20.29 -7.87 -9.81
N VAL A 405 21.45 -8.46 -9.51
CA VAL A 405 22.02 -9.55 -10.32
C VAL A 405 21.08 -10.75 -10.35
N LEU A 406 20.47 -11.09 -9.21
CA LEU A 406 19.54 -12.20 -9.11
C LEU A 406 18.23 -11.93 -9.90
N ASP A 407 17.73 -10.69 -9.93
CA ASP A 407 16.57 -10.29 -10.74
C ASP A 407 16.89 -10.46 -12.23
N ASN A 408 18.05 -9.95 -12.67
CA ASN A 408 18.50 -10.08 -14.05
C ASN A 408 18.64 -11.55 -14.46
N LEU A 409 19.22 -12.37 -13.58
CA LEU A 409 19.41 -13.80 -13.84
C LEU A 409 18.07 -14.55 -13.94
N LEU A 410 17.15 -14.32 -12.99
CA LEU A 410 15.91 -15.10 -12.88
C LEU A 410 14.79 -14.60 -13.80
N ASN A 411 14.74 -13.30 -14.09
CA ASN A 411 13.62 -12.66 -14.80
C ASN A 411 14.02 -12.09 -16.17
N GLU A 412 15.23 -11.57 -16.35
CA GLU A 412 15.68 -10.96 -17.61
C GLU A 412 16.43 -11.95 -18.51
N LYS A 413 15.67 -12.89 -19.09
CA LYS A 413 16.24 -14.00 -19.89
C LYS A 413 16.46 -13.68 -21.36
N GLN A 414 16.44 -12.41 -21.75
CA GLN A 414 16.65 -11.99 -23.13
C GLN A 414 17.91 -11.16 -23.21
N MET A 415 18.85 -11.56 -24.06
CA MET A 415 19.95 -10.67 -24.40
C MET A 415 19.41 -9.51 -25.24
N ASP A 416 19.84 -8.30 -24.92
CA ASP A 416 19.64 -7.16 -25.81
C ASP A 416 20.28 -7.49 -27.18
N PRO A 417 19.52 -7.42 -28.29
CA PRO A 417 20.05 -7.67 -29.61
C PRO A 417 21.23 -6.75 -29.98
N ASN A 418 21.37 -5.58 -29.35
CA ASN A 418 22.51 -4.69 -29.53
C ASN A 418 23.82 -5.31 -29.01
N PHE A 419 23.75 -6.24 -28.05
CA PHE A 419 24.89 -6.98 -27.54
C PHE A 419 25.11 -8.33 -28.23
N ALA A 420 24.32 -8.67 -29.26
CA ALA A 420 24.44 -9.95 -29.96
C ALA A 420 25.82 -10.17 -30.63
N GLN A 421 26.58 -9.08 -30.87
CA GLN A 421 27.94 -9.13 -31.43
C GLN A 421 29.03 -9.30 -30.37
N LEU A 422 28.73 -9.08 -29.09
CA LEU A 422 29.68 -9.31 -28.01
C LEU A 422 29.76 -10.80 -27.68
N ASN A 423 30.91 -11.22 -27.14
CA ASN A 423 31.03 -12.52 -26.53
C ASN A 423 30.01 -12.62 -25.38
N ARG A 424 29.21 -13.68 -25.36
CA ARG A 424 28.12 -13.84 -24.40
C ARG A 424 28.61 -13.98 -22.96
N SER A 425 29.83 -14.48 -22.74
CA SER A 425 30.50 -14.44 -21.42
C SER A 425 30.71 -13.01 -20.93
N VAL A 426 31.16 -12.12 -21.82
CA VAL A 426 31.34 -10.69 -21.53
C VAL A 426 30.02 -10.05 -21.13
N VAL A 427 28.93 -10.35 -21.86
CA VAL A 427 27.60 -9.80 -21.53
C VAL A 427 27.16 -10.26 -20.14
N LEU A 428 27.31 -11.55 -19.83
CA LEU A 428 26.96 -12.09 -18.51
C LEU A 428 27.77 -11.42 -17.39
N ASP A 429 29.09 -11.29 -17.56
CA ASP A 429 29.97 -10.68 -16.57
C ASP A 429 29.67 -9.18 -16.37
N LEU A 430 29.35 -8.47 -17.45
CA LEU A 430 28.92 -7.07 -17.37
C LEU A 430 27.60 -6.92 -16.61
N LEU A 431 26.64 -7.82 -16.82
CA LEU A 431 25.37 -7.83 -16.09
C LEU A 431 25.58 -8.09 -14.60
N ILE A 432 26.46 -9.04 -14.26
CA ILE A 432 26.80 -9.37 -12.87
C ILE A 432 27.47 -8.17 -12.20
N LEU A 433 28.51 -7.59 -12.80
CA LEU A 433 29.21 -6.45 -12.21
C LEU A 433 28.32 -5.21 -12.08
N ASN A 434 27.56 -4.88 -13.14
CA ASN A 434 26.67 -3.72 -13.12
C ASN A 434 25.59 -3.86 -12.04
N GLY A 435 24.90 -5.02 -11.99
CA GLY A 435 23.86 -5.25 -10.98
C GLY A 435 24.41 -5.20 -9.56
N TYR A 436 25.58 -5.81 -9.33
CA TYR A 436 26.23 -5.79 -8.03
C TYR A 436 26.62 -4.36 -7.62
N MET A 437 27.19 -3.57 -8.52
CA MET A 437 27.55 -2.18 -8.24
C MET A 437 26.34 -1.29 -7.93
N GLN A 438 25.19 -1.54 -8.60
CA GLN A 438 23.95 -0.86 -8.25
C GLN A 438 23.51 -1.16 -6.82
N ASP A 439 23.59 -2.42 -6.39
CA ASP A 439 23.24 -2.80 -5.01
C ASP A 439 24.23 -2.29 -3.98
N VAL A 440 25.54 -2.30 -4.27
CA VAL A 440 26.57 -1.70 -3.40
C VAL A 440 26.34 -0.19 -3.22
N SER A 441 25.95 0.52 -4.29
CA SER A 441 25.64 1.95 -4.20
C SER A 441 24.47 2.24 -3.25
N LYS A 442 23.49 1.32 -3.17
CA LYS A 442 22.35 1.40 -2.26
C LYS A 442 22.69 0.90 -0.86
N LYS A 443 23.52 -0.15 -0.76
CA LYS A 443 23.88 -0.84 0.48
C LYS A 443 25.38 -1.15 0.50
N PRO A 444 26.23 -0.18 0.90
CA PRO A 444 27.69 -0.34 0.89
C PRO A 444 28.22 -1.48 1.79
N SER A 445 27.41 -2.02 2.69
CA SER A 445 27.79 -3.18 3.50
C SER A 445 28.02 -4.45 2.68
N LEU A 446 27.49 -4.53 1.44
CA LEU A 446 27.63 -5.69 0.57
C LEU A 446 29.06 -5.90 0.05
N SER A 447 29.92 -4.89 0.11
CA SER A 447 31.30 -4.91 -0.39
C SER A 447 32.35 -4.89 0.74
N LYS A 448 32.00 -5.35 1.94
CA LYS A 448 32.90 -5.32 3.11
C LYS A 448 33.77 -6.56 3.26
N GLU A 449 33.42 -7.65 2.59
CA GLU A 449 34.16 -8.90 2.68
C GLU A 449 35.23 -8.94 1.59
N ASP A 450 36.49 -9.18 1.97
CA ASP A 450 37.63 -9.21 1.05
C ASP A 450 37.41 -10.21 -0.10
N GLU A 451 36.79 -11.35 0.18
CA GLU A 451 36.45 -12.37 -0.82
C GLU A 451 35.57 -11.81 -1.95
N ILE A 452 34.61 -10.94 -1.62
CA ILE A 452 33.71 -10.33 -2.60
C ILE A 452 34.47 -9.33 -3.47
N ILE A 453 35.39 -8.56 -2.88
CA ILE A 453 36.25 -7.63 -3.62
C ILE A 453 37.14 -8.40 -4.59
N PHE A 454 37.79 -9.48 -4.13
CA PHE A 454 38.63 -10.31 -5.00
C PHE A 454 37.84 -10.97 -6.13
N ALA A 455 36.63 -11.47 -5.86
CA ALA A 455 35.76 -12.00 -6.91
C ALA A 455 35.41 -10.94 -7.96
N MET A 456 35.11 -9.72 -7.51
CA MET A 456 34.83 -8.58 -8.39
C MET A 456 36.05 -8.22 -9.25
N GLU A 457 37.25 -8.15 -8.66
CA GLU A 457 38.50 -7.89 -9.37
C GLU A 457 38.82 -8.98 -10.40
N ASN A 458 38.60 -10.26 -10.06
CA ASN A 458 38.81 -11.38 -10.97
C ASN A 458 37.89 -11.30 -12.19
N ILE A 459 36.59 -11.05 -11.98
CA ILE A 459 35.62 -10.89 -13.07
C ILE A 459 35.98 -9.65 -13.92
N GLN A 460 36.38 -8.55 -13.29
CA GLN A 460 36.82 -7.35 -14.00
C GLN A 460 38.08 -7.61 -14.85
N ASN A 461 39.06 -8.34 -14.34
CA ASN A 461 40.28 -8.70 -15.06
C ASN A 461 39.98 -9.61 -16.26
N SER A 462 39.08 -10.58 -16.08
CA SER A 462 38.57 -11.44 -17.16
C SER A 462 37.91 -10.60 -18.26
N LEU A 463 37.00 -9.71 -17.87
CA LEU A 463 36.34 -8.77 -18.78
C LEU A 463 37.32 -7.90 -19.55
N HIS A 464 38.32 -7.31 -18.87
CA HIS A 464 39.32 -6.47 -19.52
C HIS A 464 40.11 -7.22 -20.58
N LYS A 465 40.46 -8.49 -20.30
CA LYS A 465 41.15 -9.36 -21.26
C LYS A 465 40.29 -9.69 -22.48
N GLU A 466 39.02 -10.01 -22.28
CA GLU A 466 38.10 -10.35 -23.39
C GLU A 466 37.71 -9.11 -24.21
N LEU A 467 37.34 -8.01 -23.54
CA LEU A 467 37.00 -6.74 -24.19
C LEU A 467 38.19 -6.06 -24.85
N GLY A 468 39.42 -6.23 -24.36
CA GLY A 468 40.61 -5.58 -24.92
C GLY A 468 40.81 -5.91 -26.39
N SER A 469 40.49 -7.15 -26.80
CA SER A 469 40.53 -7.57 -28.21
C SER A 469 39.47 -6.88 -29.07
N PHE A 470 38.26 -6.74 -28.54
CA PHE A 470 37.14 -6.05 -29.21
C PHE A 470 37.36 -4.54 -29.27
N LEU A 471 37.77 -3.91 -28.17
CA LEU A 471 38.10 -2.48 -28.12
C LEU A 471 39.27 -2.15 -29.05
N SER A 472 40.27 -3.02 -29.14
CA SER A 472 41.32 -2.89 -30.14
C SER A 472 40.72 -2.91 -31.56
N LEU A 473 39.84 -3.87 -31.88
CA LEU A 473 39.17 -3.94 -33.18
C LEU A 473 38.35 -2.66 -33.49
N VAL A 474 37.56 -2.17 -32.53
CA VAL A 474 36.76 -0.94 -32.66
C VAL A 474 37.67 0.28 -32.85
N GLN A 475 38.79 0.36 -32.13
CA GLN A 475 39.79 1.42 -32.32
C GLN A 475 40.47 1.36 -33.68
N HIS A 476 40.50 0.20 -34.35
CA HIS A 476 40.96 0.07 -35.74
C HIS A 476 39.86 0.36 -36.78
N LEU A 477 38.61 0.56 -36.36
CA LEU A 477 37.52 1.06 -37.21
C LEU A 477 37.36 2.58 -37.13
N ASP A 478 38.12 3.24 -36.25
CA ASP A 478 38.20 4.70 -36.16
C ASP A 478 38.82 5.26 -37.45
N PRO A 479 38.07 6.09 -38.21
CA PRO A 479 38.53 6.63 -39.49
C PRO A 479 39.88 7.35 -39.39
N GLU A 480 40.11 8.10 -38.31
CA GLU A 480 41.37 8.84 -38.12
C GLU A 480 42.56 7.89 -37.93
N LYS A 481 42.37 6.81 -37.17
CA LYS A 481 43.43 5.80 -36.95
C LYS A 481 43.67 4.92 -38.17
N LEU A 482 42.63 4.66 -38.97
CA LEU A 482 42.75 3.99 -40.26
C LEU A 482 43.58 4.82 -41.25
N GLU A 483 43.36 6.13 -41.29
CA GLU A 483 44.10 7.06 -42.15
C GLU A 483 45.58 7.14 -41.73
N VAL A 484 45.86 7.26 -40.42
CA VAL A 484 47.22 7.21 -39.87
C VAL A 484 47.93 5.89 -40.18
N SER A 485 47.22 4.75 -40.06
CA SER A 485 47.81 3.44 -40.36
C SER A 485 48.11 3.26 -41.85
N LYS A 486 47.29 3.84 -42.72
CA LYS A 486 47.47 3.84 -44.18
C LYS A 486 48.70 4.65 -44.58
N ASP A 487 48.88 5.82 -43.98
CA ASP A 487 50.06 6.68 -44.20
C ASP A 487 51.36 5.98 -43.77
N VAL A 488 51.35 5.28 -42.64
CA VAL A 488 52.51 4.49 -42.17
C VAL A 488 52.83 3.37 -43.15
N LEU A 489 51.82 2.67 -43.68
CA LEU A 489 52.00 1.59 -44.65
C LEU A 489 52.60 2.12 -45.97
N ASP A 490 52.08 3.25 -46.47
CA ASP A 490 52.56 3.90 -47.70
C ASP A 490 54.02 4.38 -47.55
N GLN A 491 54.40 4.88 -46.37
CA GLN A 491 55.79 5.23 -46.07
C GLN A 491 56.71 4.00 -46.03
N GLN A 492 56.25 2.86 -45.51
CA GLN A 492 57.03 1.62 -45.49
C GLN A 492 57.19 1.02 -46.89
N VAL A 493 56.15 1.09 -47.73
CA VAL A 493 56.21 0.64 -49.13
C VAL A 493 57.16 1.52 -49.95
N LYS A 494 57.14 2.85 -49.73
CA LYS A 494 58.08 3.79 -50.38
C LYS A 494 59.53 3.59 -49.94
N LYS A 495 59.80 3.06 -48.74
CA LYS A 495 61.15 2.73 -48.27
C LYS A 495 61.70 1.40 -48.81
N LYS A 496 60.84 0.53 -49.33
CA LYS A 496 61.23 -0.78 -49.89
C LYS A 496 61.34 -0.80 -51.43
N LYS A 497 60.96 0.29 -52.10
CA LYS A 497 61.30 0.58 -53.49
C LYS A 497 62.50 1.52 -53.51
#